data_AF-D1P8D4-F1
#
_entry.id   AF-D1P8D4-F1
#
_cell.length_a   1.000
_cell.length_b   1.000
_cell.length_c   1.000
_cell.angle_alpha   90.00
_cell.angle_beta   90.00
_cell.angle_gamma   90.00
#
_symmetry.space_group_name_H-M   'P 1'
#
loop_
_entity.id
_entity.type
_entity.pdbx_description
1 polymer ?
#
loop_
_entity_poly.entity_id
_entity_poly.type
_entity_poly.pdbx_seq_one_letter_code
_entity_poly.pdbx_strand_id
1 'polypeptide(L)'
;LLADKYFPIVNRDQANTEALAADVIISQKRLGGLPAVRVPYFPKNGMLITRLDNLSIYWQIESRRRQVVDNAKRDRIENYESVNEDYIIEDYDCVALIENIELTKGKQEPDAPAGDDAEQKAKMLATAEENTALKAELDALKKELEQKEKAGK
;
A
#
# COMPACT_ATOMS: atom_id res chain seq x y z
N LEU A 1 1.76 -0.72 3.70
CA LEU A 1 2.63 -0.95 4.89
C LEU A 1 3.75 0.08 5.01
N LEU A 2 4.84 0.01 4.22
CA LEU A 2 5.94 0.98 4.38
C LEU A 2 5.56 2.39 3.95
N ALA A 3 4.83 2.56 2.84
CA ALA A 3 4.49 3.90 2.33
C ALA A 3 3.53 4.66 3.28
N ASP A 4 2.55 3.97 3.85
CA ASP A 4 1.45 4.58 4.63
C ASP A 4 1.90 5.24 5.94
N LYS A 5 3.04 4.80 6.51
CA LYS A 5 3.58 5.39 7.75
C LYS A 5 4.26 6.74 7.52
N TYR A 6 4.85 6.98 6.34
CA TYR A 6 5.69 8.15 6.08
C TYR A 6 4.96 9.29 5.37
N PHE A 7 3.81 9.04 4.75
CA PHE A 7 3.02 10.06 4.05
C PHE A 7 2.62 11.28 4.91
N PRO A 8 2.24 11.14 6.19
CA PRO A 8 1.90 12.28 7.02
C PRO A 8 3.08 13.22 7.34
N ILE A 9 4.33 12.74 7.22
CA ILE A 9 5.54 13.52 7.55
C ILE A 9 5.95 14.44 6.39
N VAL A 10 5.66 14.03 5.15
CA VAL A 10 6.05 14.73 3.91
C VAL A 10 5.07 15.84 3.53
N ASN A 11 3.81 15.75 3.94
CA ASN A 11 2.76 16.66 3.50
C ASN A 11 2.62 17.94 4.38
N ARG A 12 3.69 18.35 5.06
CA ARG A 12 3.75 19.60 5.84
C ARG A 12 4.82 20.50 5.21
N ASP A 13 4.52 21.79 5.05
CA ASP A 13 5.53 22.78 4.66
C ASP A 13 6.59 22.87 5.77
N GLN A 14 7.84 22.54 5.45
CA GLN A 14 8.97 22.46 6.39
C GLN A 14 10.18 23.22 5.85
N ALA A 15 11.05 23.72 6.74
CA ALA A 15 12.29 24.37 6.33
C ALA A 15 13.23 23.38 5.61
N ASN A 16 14.03 23.85 4.65
CA ASN A 16 14.88 23.00 3.79
C ASN A 16 15.78 22.00 4.55
N THR A 17 16.21 22.32 5.77
CA THR A 17 17.02 21.42 6.62
C THR A 17 16.20 20.26 7.20
N GLU A 18 14.93 20.51 7.54
CA GLU A 18 14.00 19.50 8.06
C GLU A 18 13.51 18.60 6.93
N ALA A 19 13.29 19.15 5.73
CA ALA A 19 13.00 18.38 4.53
C ALA A 19 14.14 17.40 4.20
N LEU A 20 15.41 17.83 4.30
CA LEU A 20 16.56 16.95 4.07
C LEU A 20 16.67 15.84 5.13
N ALA A 21 16.36 16.14 6.38
CA ALA A 21 16.33 15.14 7.46
C ALA A 21 15.17 14.14 7.28
N ALA A 22 14.01 14.61 6.83
CA ALA A 22 12.86 13.78 6.50
C ALA A 22 13.20 12.81 5.34
N ASP A 23 13.87 13.28 4.30
CA ASP A 23 14.33 12.44 3.18
C ASP A 23 15.32 11.35 3.64
N VAL A 24 16.25 11.67 4.55
CA VAL A 24 17.17 10.69 5.12
C VAL A 24 16.43 9.62 5.93
N ILE A 25 15.45 10.00 6.74
CA ILE A 25 14.66 9.06 7.56
C ILE A 25 13.77 8.16 6.68
N ILE A 26 13.16 8.71 5.63
CA ILE A 26 12.34 7.98 4.66
C ILE A 26 13.21 7.01 3.84
N SER A 27 14.41 7.45 3.45
CA SER A 27 15.36 6.62 2.68
C SER A 27 15.74 5.35 3.43
N GLN A 28 15.79 5.41 4.77
CA GLN A 28 16.25 4.30 5.59
C GLN A 28 15.23 3.15 5.74
N LYS A 29 13.98 3.27 5.24
CA LYS A 29 12.92 2.23 5.24
C LYS A 29 13.06 1.23 6.40
N ARG A 30 13.02 1.73 7.64
CA ARG A 30 13.22 0.91 8.84
C ARG A 30 11.86 0.48 9.38
N LEU A 31 11.73 -0.79 9.71
CA LEU A 31 10.56 -1.33 10.41
C LEU A 31 11.02 -1.88 11.76
N GLY A 32 10.42 -1.38 12.86
CA GLY A 32 10.81 -1.81 14.21
C GLY A 32 12.29 -1.57 14.56
N GLY A 33 12.93 -0.56 13.94
CA GLY A 33 14.36 -0.27 14.14
C GLY A 33 15.31 -1.10 13.26
N LEU A 34 14.82 -2.12 12.55
CA LEU A 34 15.60 -2.94 11.62
C LEU A 34 15.47 -2.46 10.17
N PRO A 35 16.49 -2.65 9.32
CA PRO A 35 16.40 -2.35 7.89
C PRO A 35 15.39 -3.27 7.20
N ALA A 36 14.48 -2.72 6.41
CA ALA A 36 13.51 -3.51 5.64
C ALA A 36 13.88 -3.52 4.15
N VAL A 37 13.98 -4.73 3.58
CA VAL A 37 14.21 -4.94 2.15
C VAL A 37 12.90 -5.32 1.48
N ARG A 38 12.68 -4.84 0.25
CA ARG A 38 11.51 -5.20 -0.56
C ARG A 38 11.96 -6.05 -1.74
N VAL A 39 11.40 -7.25 -1.84
CA VAL A 39 11.57 -8.13 -3.00
C VAL A 39 10.30 -8.10 -3.87
N PRO A 40 10.43 -8.17 -5.21
CA PRO A 40 9.28 -8.21 -6.09
C PRO A 40 8.50 -9.52 -5.90
N TYR A 41 7.19 -9.48 -6.17
CA TYR A 41 6.27 -10.63 -6.07
C TYR A 41 6.12 -11.27 -4.68
N PHE A 42 6.57 -10.62 -3.60
CA PHE A 42 6.32 -11.09 -2.24
C PHE A 42 4.82 -11.03 -1.88
N PRO A 43 4.28 -12.01 -1.13
CA PRO A 43 2.89 -11.99 -0.66
C PRO A 43 2.54 -10.69 0.08
N LYS A 44 1.39 -10.08 -0.27
CA LYS A 44 0.99 -8.76 0.26
C LYS A 44 0.63 -8.78 1.76
N ASN A 45 0.18 -9.92 2.25
CA ASN A 45 -0.32 -10.16 3.61
C ASN A 45 0.72 -10.86 4.51
N GLY A 46 1.99 -10.91 4.10
CA GLY A 46 3.04 -11.59 4.84
C GLY A 46 4.29 -10.74 5.02
N MET A 47 5.11 -11.13 6.00
CA MET A 47 6.44 -10.58 6.23
C MET A 47 7.38 -11.68 6.73
N LEU A 48 8.57 -11.76 6.15
CA LEU A 48 9.62 -12.66 6.60
C LEU A 48 10.71 -11.88 7.35
N ILE A 49 11.01 -12.31 8.57
CA ILE A 49 12.11 -11.81 9.37
C ILE A 49 13.20 -12.89 9.35
N THR A 50 14.33 -12.57 8.75
CA THR A 50 15.52 -13.43 8.69
C THR A 50 16.74 -12.58 8.38
N ARG A 51 17.92 -13.17 8.56
CA ARG A 51 19.15 -12.60 8.02
C ARG A 51 19.29 -12.98 6.54
N LEU A 52 19.82 -12.08 5.72
CA LEU A 52 19.95 -12.32 4.27
C LEU A 52 20.99 -13.38 3.92
N ASP A 53 21.94 -13.66 4.82
CA ASP A 53 22.95 -14.71 4.66
C ASP A 53 22.42 -16.12 4.99
N ASN A 54 21.23 -16.23 5.59
CA ASN A 54 20.59 -17.50 5.90
C ASN A 54 19.80 -18.09 4.71
N LEU A 55 19.60 -17.30 3.65
CA LEU A 55 18.85 -17.71 2.47
C LEU A 55 19.84 -18.12 1.38
N SER A 56 19.86 -19.41 1.07
CA SER A 56 20.81 -19.99 0.12
C SER A 56 20.08 -20.65 -1.06
N ILE A 57 20.70 -20.55 -2.23
CA ILE A 57 20.28 -21.26 -3.44
C ILE A 57 21.38 -22.24 -3.79
N TYR A 58 21.05 -23.53 -3.80
CA TYR A 58 21.98 -24.56 -4.26
C TYR A 58 21.65 -24.94 -5.70
N TRP A 59 22.69 -25.08 -6.50
CA TRP A 59 22.57 -25.59 -7.85
C TRP A 59 23.50 -26.78 -8.03
N GLN A 60 23.04 -27.79 -8.76
CA GLN A 60 23.88 -28.92 -9.09
C GLN A 60 24.93 -28.48 -10.12
N ILE A 61 26.20 -28.77 -9.82
CA ILE A 61 27.33 -28.54 -10.73
C ILE A 61 27.08 -29.30 -12.06
N GLU A 62 27.36 -28.65 -13.19
CA GLU A 62 27.15 -29.18 -14.55
C GLU A 62 25.68 -29.50 -14.93
N SER A 63 24.69 -29.07 -14.16
CA SER A 63 23.27 -29.32 -14.49
C SER A 63 22.70 -28.42 -15.59
N ARG A 64 23.37 -27.30 -15.91
CA ARG A 64 22.88 -26.34 -16.91
C ARG A 64 23.06 -26.89 -18.32
N ARG A 65 21.95 -27.27 -18.96
CA ARG A 65 21.90 -27.67 -20.36
C ARG A 65 21.04 -26.72 -21.16
N ARG A 66 21.50 -26.40 -22.38
CA ARG A 66 20.83 -25.53 -23.34
C ARG A 66 20.67 -26.24 -24.67
N GLN A 67 19.49 -26.19 -25.26
CA GLN A 67 19.23 -26.63 -26.63
C GLN A 67 18.54 -25.51 -27.40
N VAL A 68 19.11 -25.16 -28.56
CA VAL A 68 18.54 -24.18 -29.47
C VAL A 68 18.06 -24.92 -30.70
N VAL A 69 16.75 -24.84 -30.97
CA VAL A 69 16.11 -25.53 -32.10
C VAL A 69 15.49 -24.49 -33.02
N ASP A 70 15.79 -24.59 -34.31
CA ASP A 70 15.13 -23.79 -35.34
C ASP A 70 13.83 -24.48 -35.77
N ASN A 71 12.69 -23.88 -35.41
CA ASN A 71 11.38 -24.43 -35.70
C ASN A 71 10.78 -23.76 -36.94
N ALA A 72 11.12 -24.30 -38.11
CA ALA A 72 10.62 -23.84 -39.42
C ALA A 72 9.08 -23.86 -39.53
N LYS A 73 8.38 -24.66 -38.73
CA LYS A 73 6.90 -24.73 -38.76
C LYS A 73 6.23 -23.49 -38.16
N ARG A 74 6.92 -22.78 -37.27
CA ARG A 74 6.40 -21.60 -36.56
C ARG A 74 7.30 -20.38 -36.68
N ASP A 75 8.26 -20.42 -37.61
CA ASP A 75 9.21 -19.34 -37.95
C ASP A 75 9.80 -18.68 -36.70
N ARG A 76 10.42 -19.50 -35.84
CA ARG A 76 11.01 -19.04 -34.58
C ARG A 76 12.11 -19.95 -34.10
N ILE A 77 13.06 -19.34 -33.38
CA ILE A 77 14.12 -20.04 -32.67
C ILE A 77 13.62 -20.35 -31.25
N GLU A 78 13.55 -21.64 -30.90
CA GLU A 78 13.14 -22.10 -29.58
C GLU A 78 14.39 -22.38 -28.73
N ASN A 79 14.47 -21.75 -27.56
CA ASN A 79 15.57 -21.96 -26.60
C ASN A 79 15.05 -22.73 -25.39
N TYR A 80 15.56 -23.93 -25.19
CA TYR A 80 15.27 -24.78 -24.05
C TYR A 80 16.46 -24.75 -23.11
N GLU A 81 16.26 -24.20 -21.92
CA GLU A 81 17.24 -24.23 -20.84
C GLU A 81 16.66 -24.99 -19.67
N SER A 82 17.48 -25.82 -19.03
CA SER A 82 17.13 -26.43 -17.75
C SER A 82 18.33 -26.42 -16.82
N VAL A 83 18.06 -26.16 -15.55
CA VAL A 83 19.01 -26.17 -14.45
C VAL A 83 18.34 -26.88 -13.28
N ASN A 84 19.13 -27.62 -12.49
CA ASN A 84 18.65 -28.19 -11.24
C ASN A 84 19.05 -27.24 -10.11
N GLU A 85 18.05 -26.59 -9.51
CA GLU A 85 18.20 -25.62 -8.42
C GLU A 85 17.30 -26.01 -7.24
N ASP A 86 17.75 -25.69 -6.03
CA ASP A 86 17.03 -25.91 -4.79
C ASP A 86 17.14 -24.66 -3.89
N TYR A 87 16.05 -24.33 -3.18
CA TYR A 87 15.95 -23.17 -2.31
C TYR A 87 15.93 -23.63 -0.87
N ILE A 88 16.92 -23.19 -0.08
CA ILE A 88 17.06 -23.63 1.30
C ILE A 88 17.22 -22.46 2.27
N ILE A 89 16.68 -22.67 3.46
CA ILE A 89 16.94 -21.87 4.65
C ILE A 89 17.94 -22.68 5.47
N GLU A 90 19.13 -22.15 5.73
CA GLU A 90 20.19 -22.94 6.36
C GLU A 90 19.90 -23.21 7.85
N ASP A 91 19.41 -22.21 8.56
CA ASP A 91 19.03 -22.29 9.97
C ASP A 91 17.57 -21.86 10.17
N TYR A 92 16.75 -22.79 10.67
CA TYR A 92 15.33 -22.57 10.95
C TYR A 92 15.08 -21.78 12.25
N ASP A 93 16.04 -21.73 13.18
CA ASP A 93 15.87 -20.96 14.42
C ASP A 93 16.04 -19.46 14.18
N CYS A 94 16.67 -19.08 13.06
CA CYS A 94 16.92 -17.70 12.65
C CYS A 94 15.84 -17.12 11.71
N VAL A 95 14.70 -17.79 11.54
CA VAL A 95 13.62 -17.35 10.64
C VAL A 95 12.26 -17.26 11.33
N ALA A 96 11.52 -16.19 11.06
CA ALA A 96 10.12 -16.06 11.45
C ALA A 96 9.29 -15.51 10.29
N LEU A 97 8.29 -16.27 9.86
CA LEU A 97 7.30 -15.84 8.87
C LEU A 97 6.01 -15.42 9.59
N ILE A 98 5.56 -14.21 9.31
CA ILE A 98 4.28 -13.69 9.77
C ILE A 98 3.36 -13.65 8.57
N GLU A 99 2.24 -14.38 8.63
CA GLU A 99 1.23 -14.43 7.58
C GLU A 99 -0.08 -13.80 8.06
N ASN A 100 -1.01 -13.57 7.12
CA ASN A 100 -2.36 -13.05 7.39
C ASN A 100 -2.38 -11.71 8.13
N ILE A 101 -1.48 -10.81 7.75
CA ILE A 101 -1.48 -9.44 8.26
C ILE A 101 -2.69 -8.70 7.69
N GLU A 102 -3.66 -8.43 8.56
CA GLU A 102 -4.79 -7.55 8.25
C GLU A 102 -4.54 -6.14 8.79
N LEU A 103 -4.58 -5.18 7.89
CA LEU A 103 -4.51 -3.77 8.25
C LEU A 103 -5.87 -3.32 8.78
N THR A 104 -6.09 -3.44 10.08
CA THR A 104 -7.20 -2.73 10.73
C THR A 104 -6.92 -1.24 10.64
N LYS A 105 -7.90 -0.45 10.18
CA LYS A 105 -7.82 1.02 10.28
C LYS A 105 -7.76 1.38 11.77
N GLY A 106 -6.55 1.55 12.30
CA GLY A 106 -6.36 2.09 13.63
C GLY A 106 -6.99 3.46 13.71
N LYS A 107 -7.69 3.76 14.82
CA LYS A 107 -8.12 5.11 15.17
C LYS A 107 -6.94 6.06 14.94
N GLN A 108 -7.08 6.97 13.98
CA GLN A 108 -6.36 8.24 14.05
C GLN A 108 -6.94 8.95 15.27
N GLU A 109 -6.25 8.87 16.40
CA GLU A 109 -6.44 9.87 17.45
C GLU A 109 -5.97 11.22 16.88
N PRO A 110 -6.81 12.26 16.96
CA PRO A 110 -6.59 13.53 16.30
C PRO A 110 -5.59 14.36 17.11
N ASP A 111 -4.30 14.19 16.85
CA ASP A 111 -3.28 15.05 17.45
C ASP A 111 -3.17 16.38 16.67
N ALA A 112 -4.02 17.31 17.12
CA ALA A 112 -3.84 18.75 17.30
C ALA A 112 -3.37 19.66 16.13
N PRO A 113 -3.85 20.91 16.09
CA PRO A 113 -4.09 21.66 14.87
C PRO A 113 -2.96 22.65 14.52
N ALA A 114 -2.61 22.75 13.25
CA ALA A 114 -1.97 23.90 12.58
C ALA A 114 -1.76 23.53 11.11
N GLY A 115 -2.12 24.30 10.09
CA GLY A 115 -2.76 25.61 10.01
C GLY A 115 -3.17 25.84 8.54
N ASP A 116 -4.19 26.68 8.38
CA ASP A 116 -4.50 27.48 7.20
C ASP A 116 -4.84 26.80 5.86
N ASP A 117 -5.90 25.98 5.86
CA ASP A 117 -6.77 25.82 4.70
C ASP A 117 -7.79 26.97 4.60
N ALA A 118 -7.30 28.20 4.43
CA ALA A 118 -8.16 29.37 4.14
C ALA A 118 -8.93 29.19 2.82
N GLU A 119 -8.44 28.34 1.92
CA GLU A 119 -9.02 28.15 0.59
C GLU A 119 -9.99 26.96 0.50
N GLN A 120 -9.81 25.90 1.31
CA GLN A 120 -10.77 24.79 1.36
C GLN A 120 -11.99 25.10 2.24
N LYS A 121 -11.83 25.93 3.28
CA LYS A 121 -12.94 26.38 4.14
C LYS A 121 -13.93 27.28 3.38
N ALA A 122 -13.46 28.10 2.44
CA ALA A 122 -14.33 28.95 1.61
C ALA A 122 -15.17 28.13 0.60
N LYS A 123 -14.59 27.10 -0.01
CA LYS A 123 -15.34 26.20 -0.92
C LYS A 123 -16.33 25.29 -0.19
N MET A 124 -16.00 24.82 1.02
CA MET A 124 -16.92 24.00 1.84
C MET A 124 -18.06 24.81 2.47
N LEU A 125 -17.86 26.09 2.82
CA LEU A 125 -18.92 26.92 3.41
C LEU A 125 -20.00 27.28 2.37
N ALA A 126 -19.60 27.60 1.14
CA ALA A 126 -20.55 27.91 0.06
C ALA A 126 -21.41 26.71 -0.35
N THR A 127 -20.85 25.50 -0.38
CA THR A 127 -21.61 24.28 -0.70
C THR A 127 -22.40 23.71 0.49
N ALA A 128 -22.07 24.09 1.73
CA ALA A 128 -22.84 23.68 2.89
C ALA A 128 -24.19 24.39 2.98
N GLU A 129 -24.22 25.71 2.72
CA GLU A 129 -25.45 26.52 2.79
C GLU A 129 -26.48 26.10 1.72
N GLU A 130 -26.04 25.86 0.48
CA GLU A 130 -26.91 25.36 -0.60
C GLU A 130 -27.49 23.97 -0.28
N ASN A 131 -26.71 23.08 0.33
CA ASN A 131 -27.15 21.71 0.63
C ASN A 131 -28.09 21.62 1.85
N THR A 132 -28.04 22.56 2.80
CA THR A 132 -29.04 22.64 3.88
C THR A 132 -30.38 23.18 3.37
N ALA A 133 -30.38 24.14 2.46
CA ALA A 133 -31.61 24.67 1.87
C ALA A 133 -32.34 23.60 1.04
N LEU A 134 -31.61 22.88 0.17
CA LEU A 134 -32.15 21.80 -0.65
C LEU A 134 -32.70 20.62 0.19
N LYS A 135 -32.08 20.32 1.34
CA LYS A 135 -32.58 19.29 2.27
C LYS A 135 -33.87 19.70 2.98
N ALA A 136 -34.00 20.98 3.35
CA ALA A 136 -35.23 21.49 3.99
C ALA A 136 -36.42 21.49 3.02
N GLU A 137 -36.19 21.85 1.74
CA GLU A 137 -37.23 21.77 0.70
C GLU A 137 -37.66 20.33 0.41
N LEU A 138 -36.72 19.38 0.37
CA LEU A 138 -37.03 17.97 0.18
C LEU A 138 -37.84 17.37 1.34
N ASP A 139 -37.56 17.77 2.57
CA ASP A 139 -38.32 17.31 3.74
C ASP A 139 -39.72 17.92 3.81
N ALA A 140 -39.89 19.19 3.38
CA ALA A 140 -41.20 19.82 3.29
C ALA A 140 -42.08 19.13 2.23
N LEU A 141 -41.54 18.87 1.04
CA LEU A 141 -42.26 18.17 -0.03
C LEU A 141 -42.63 16.73 0.34
N LYS A 142 -41.76 16.00 1.06
CA LYS A 142 -42.10 14.67 1.58
C LYS A 142 -43.24 14.71 2.58
N LYS A 143 -43.28 15.72 3.44
CA LYS A 143 -44.35 15.90 4.43
C LYS A 143 -45.69 16.25 3.78
N GLU A 144 -45.68 17.03 2.71
CA GLU A 144 -46.89 17.29 1.91
C GLU A 144 -47.38 16.05 1.16
N LEU A 145 -46.47 15.23 0.62
CA LEU A 145 -46.81 13.93 0.02
C LEU A 145 -47.45 12.98 1.03
N GLU A 146 -46.90 12.89 2.24
CA GLU A 146 -47.45 12.04 3.31
C GLU A 146 -48.84 12.52 3.79
N GLN A 147 -49.09 13.84 3.75
CA GLN A 147 -50.42 14.40 4.06
C GLN A 147 -51.43 14.15 2.93
N LYS A 148 -50.99 14.17 1.66
CA LYS A 148 -51.84 13.81 0.52
C LYS A 148 -52.18 12.31 0.50
N GLU A 149 -51.27 11.44 0.92
CA GLU A 149 -51.54 10.01 1.09
C GLU A 149 -52.54 9.73 2.23
N LYS A 150 -52.52 10.52 3.32
CA LYS A 150 -53.49 10.41 4.42
C LYS A 150 -54.86 11.01 4.10
N ALA A 151 -54.94 11.95 3.18
CA ALA A 151 -56.21 12.54 2.68
C ALA A 151 -56.82 11.76 1.49
N GLY A 152 -56.08 10.80 0.91
CA GLY A 152 -56.51 9.93 -0.18
C GLY A 152 -57.18 8.62 0.26
N LYS A 153 -57.91 8.65 1.37
CA LYS A 153 -58.89 7.61 1.77
C LYS A 153 -60.26 8.24 1.95
#